data_AF-A0A3M2DRB1-F1
#
_entry.id   AF-A0A3M2DRB1-F1
#
_cell.length_a   1.000
_cell.length_b   1.000
_cell.length_c   1.000
_cell.angle_alpha   90.00
_cell.angle_beta   90.00
_cell.angle_gamma   90.00
#
_symmetry.space_group_name_H-M   'P 1'
#
loop_
_entity.id
_entity.type
_entity.pdbx_description
1 polymer ?
#
loop_
_entity_poly.entity_id
_entity_poly.type
_entity_poly.pdbx_seq_one_letter_code
_entity_poly.pdbx_strand_id
1 'polypeptide(L)'
;MSGRSLTGHAEWMVVGLAIAATGTACAQTGAVYYVAEGARVTDLTRIRDCDRRVETGPIRFRDPAASSTFHAVAAGDVTLKCATGRVTVRVRPIHRLEIEGPAELAPQSVAVLAVRAYDRDGHDLLLGDSPTWSVEGGDVVGRCNHMLGRCPSAASVRVRSPASGAVEVTVQVAGATARRRIPVESSPLR
;
A
#
# COMPACT_ATOMS: atom_id res chain seq x y z
N MET A 1 -80.73 -15.76 -29.39
CA MET A 1 -81.62 -15.67 -28.21
C MET A 1 -80.86 -16.18 -26.99
N SER A 2 -81.02 -15.45 -25.89
CA SER A 2 -80.54 -15.62 -24.52
C SER A 2 -80.00 -16.98 -24.06
N GLY A 3 -78.91 -16.94 -23.28
CA GLY A 3 -78.42 -18.05 -22.46
C GLY A 3 -77.16 -17.69 -21.66
N ARG A 4 -77.33 -17.03 -20.51
CA ARG A 4 -76.30 -16.84 -19.46
C ARG A 4 -76.01 -18.19 -18.78
N SER A 5 -74.77 -18.45 -18.35
CA SER A 5 -74.42 -18.67 -16.91
C SER A 5 -72.97 -19.16 -16.68
N LEU A 6 -72.23 -18.36 -15.90
CA LEU A 6 -71.30 -18.66 -14.79
C LEU A 6 -70.28 -19.82 -14.87
N THR A 7 -68.98 -19.45 -14.78
CA THR A 7 -67.95 -19.98 -13.84
C THR A 7 -66.58 -19.46 -14.32
N GLY A 8 -65.62 -18.96 -13.55
CA GLY A 8 -65.50 -18.63 -12.14
C GLY A 8 -64.27 -17.72 -12.02
N HIS A 9 -64.31 -16.75 -11.11
CA HIS A 9 -63.18 -15.86 -10.86
C HIS A 9 -62.13 -16.61 -10.02
N ALA A 10 -60.96 -16.85 -10.60
CA ALA A 10 -59.76 -17.21 -9.84
C ALA A 10 -59.06 -15.91 -9.44
N GLU A 11 -59.26 -15.52 -8.17
CA GLU A 11 -58.46 -14.50 -7.49
C GLU A 11 -57.02 -15.00 -7.36
N TRP A 12 -56.13 -14.50 -8.21
CA TRP A 12 -54.69 -14.59 -7.97
C TRP A 12 -54.28 -13.40 -7.11
N MET A 13 -54.22 -13.60 -5.79
CA MET A 13 -53.46 -12.71 -4.91
C MET A 13 -51.99 -12.78 -5.29
N VAL A 14 -51.53 -11.78 -6.05
CA VAL A 14 -50.10 -11.49 -6.13
C VAL A 14 -49.70 -10.89 -4.78
N VAL A 15 -49.20 -11.75 -3.89
CA VAL A 15 -48.48 -11.32 -2.69
C VAL A 15 -47.21 -10.63 -3.17
N GLY A 16 -47.30 -9.31 -3.31
CA GLY A 16 -46.15 -8.44 -3.51
C GLY A 16 -45.28 -8.48 -2.27
N LEU A 17 -44.34 -9.43 -2.22
CA LEU A 17 -43.27 -9.45 -1.25
C LEU A 17 -42.31 -8.31 -1.60
N ALA A 18 -42.58 -7.12 -1.06
CA ALA A 18 -41.62 -6.04 -1.02
C ALA A 18 -40.46 -6.50 -0.14
N ILE A 19 -39.45 -7.12 -0.74
CA ILE A 19 -38.15 -7.29 -0.11
C ILE A 19 -37.57 -5.88 -0.04
N ALA A 20 -37.84 -5.19 1.07
CA ALA A 20 -37.06 -4.05 1.50
C ALA A 20 -35.62 -4.57 1.65
N ALA A 21 -34.78 -4.29 0.67
CA ALA A 21 -33.34 -4.46 0.80
C ALA A 21 -32.88 -3.50 1.90
N THR A 22 -32.89 -3.98 3.14
CA THR A 22 -32.15 -3.37 4.24
C THR A 22 -30.66 -3.55 3.94
N GLY A 23 -30.15 -2.69 3.07
CA GLY A 23 -28.72 -2.48 2.86
C GLY A 23 -28.15 -1.73 4.06
N THR A 24 -28.27 -2.30 5.26
CA THR A 24 -27.58 -1.81 6.45
C THR A 24 -26.12 -2.20 6.36
N ALA A 25 -25.30 -1.16 6.26
CA ALA A 25 -24.00 -1.03 6.92
C ALA A 25 -22.86 -1.95 6.43
N CYS A 26 -22.19 -1.52 5.37
CA CYS A 26 -20.71 -1.53 5.35
C CYS A 26 -20.21 -0.08 5.52
N ALA A 27 -20.60 0.58 6.61
CA ALA A 27 -19.93 1.80 7.07
C ALA A 27 -18.61 1.40 7.74
N GLN A 28 -17.61 1.02 6.95
CA GLN A 28 -16.27 0.73 7.47
C GLN A 28 -15.67 2.01 8.05
N THR A 29 -15.78 2.14 9.36
CA THR A 29 -15.40 3.30 10.16
C THR A 29 -13.95 3.14 10.62
N GLY A 30 -13.09 4.10 10.26
CA GLY A 30 -11.82 4.34 10.95
C GLY A 30 -10.60 3.56 10.45
N ALA A 31 -10.25 3.63 9.15
CA ALA A 31 -8.97 3.08 8.70
C ALA A 31 -7.79 3.88 9.29
N VAL A 32 -6.81 3.18 9.87
CA VAL A 32 -5.58 3.80 10.40
C VAL A 32 -4.41 3.41 9.50
N TYR A 33 -3.64 4.41 9.06
CA TYR A 33 -2.42 4.22 8.30
C TYR A 33 -1.23 4.76 9.08
N TYR A 34 -0.20 3.95 9.23
CA TYR A 34 1.09 4.38 9.75
C TYR A 34 2.00 4.74 8.59
N VAL A 35 2.56 5.96 8.62
CA VAL A 35 3.33 6.52 7.51
C VAL A 35 4.64 7.05 8.06
N ALA A 36 5.74 6.79 7.36
CA ALA A 36 7.04 7.34 7.73
C ALA A 36 7.04 8.86 7.54
N GLU A 37 7.62 9.60 8.49
CA GLU A 37 7.96 11.00 8.30
C GLU A 37 8.89 11.15 7.08
N GLY A 38 8.63 12.14 6.22
CA GLY A 38 9.31 12.32 4.93
C GLY A 38 8.80 11.40 3.81
N ALA A 39 7.81 10.54 4.05
CA ALA A 39 7.22 9.71 3.01
C ALA A 39 6.43 10.54 1.99
N ARG A 40 6.66 10.28 0.71
CA ARG A 40 5.80 10.73 -0.40
C ARG A 40 4.88 9.58 -0.78
N VAL A 41 3.67 9.58 -0.23
CA VAL A 41 2.73 8.48 -0.43
C VAL A 41 1.91 8.77 -1.68
N THR A 42 1.98 7.85 -2.63
CA THR A 42 1.13 7.84 -3.82
C THR A 42 0.02 6.81 -3.62
N ASP A 43 -1.21 7.25 -3.88
CA ASP A 43 -2.39 6.40 -4.07
C ASP A 43 -2.79 5.47 -2.92
N LEU A 44 -3.09 6.05 -1.76
CA LEU A 44 -3.98 5.38 -0.82
C LEU A 44 -5.40 5.42 -1.41
N THR A 45 -5.82 4.33 -2.06
CA THR A 45 -7.14 4.18 -2.69
C THR A 45 -8.30 4.58 -1.78
N ARG A 46 -8.14 4.46 -0.45
CA ARG A 46 -9.14 4.85 0.56
C ARG A 46 -9.13 6.34 0.94
N ILE A 47 -8.16 7.13 0.49
CA ILE A 47 -8.10 8.59 0.73
C ILE A 47 -8.74 9.40 -0.42
N ARG A 48 -9.18 8.72 -1.50
CA ARG A 48 -9.73 9.37 -2.69
C ARG A 48 -10.96 10.24 -2.37
N ASP A 49 -11.83 9.83 -1.45
CA ASP A 49 -13.07 10.58 -1.13
C ASP A 49 -13.01 11.33 0.20
N CYS A 50 -11.80 11.64 0.67
CA CYS A 50 -11.59 12.38 1.91
C CYS A 50 -11.48 13.89 1.69
N ASP A 51 -11.97 14.68 2.65
CA ASP A 51 -11.73 16.11 2.77
C ASP A 51 -10.23 16.35 2.98
N ARG A 52 -9.65 17.09 2.04
CA ARG A 52 -8.21 17.34 1.94
C ARG A 52 -7.83 18.76 2.34
N ARG A 53 -8.77 19.53 2.90
CA ARG A 53 -8.52 20.88 3.43
C ARG A 53 -7.80 20.77 4.78
N VAL A 54 -6.57 20.26 4.74
CA VAL A 54 -5.67 20.20 5.89
C VAL A 54 -4.59 21.26 5.68
N GLU A 55 -4.90 22.48 6.12
CA GLU A 55 -3.98 23.63 5.99
C GLU A 55 -2.85 23.57 7.01
N THR A 56 -3.05 22.88 8.14
CA THR A 56 -2.06 22.67 9.20
C THR A 56 -2.08 21.20 9.65
N GLY A 57 -0.91 20.59 9.83
CA GLY A 57 -0.83 19.20 10.30
C GLY A 57 0.37 18.40 9.79
N PRO A 58 0.43 17.11 10.16
CA PRO A 58 1.55 16.22 9.86
C PRO A 58 1.66 15.82 8.38
N ILE A 59 0.66 16.15 7.55
CA ILE A 59 0.66 15.87 6.11
C ILE A 59 0.37 17.12 5.28
N ARG A 60 0.88 17.13 4.04
CA ARG A 60 0.62 18.13 3.01
C ARG A 60 0.17 17.48 1.71
N PHE A 61 -1.04 17.78 1.25
CA PHE A 61 -1.52 17.33 -0.05
C PHE A 61 -0.84 18.14 -1.17
N ARG A 62 -0.44 17.46 -2.24
CA ARG A 62 0.25 18.10 -3.38
C ARG A 62 -0.70 18.91 -4.25
N ASP A 63 -1.87 18.33 -4.53
CA ASP A 63 -2.97 18.95 -5.25
C ASP A 63 -4.27 18.66 -4.49
N PRO A 64 -4.88 19.68 -3.86
CA PRO A 64 -6.15 19.54 -3.14
C PRO A 64 -7.30 19.08 -4.05
N ALA A 65 -7.23 19.40 -5.36
CA ALA A 65 -8.27 19.11 -6.34
C ALA A 65 -8.08 17.75 -7.03
N ALA A 66 -6.85 17.28 -7.25
CA ALA A 66 -6.61 16.14 -8.14
C ALA A 66 -5.62 15.05 -7.69
N SER A 67 -5.25 14.90 -6.41
CA SER A 67 -4.34 13.80 -6.04
C SER A 67 -4.66 13.06 -4.75
N SER A 68 -4.62 11.72 -4.81
CA SER A 68 -4.48 10.81 -3.66
C SER A 68 -3.03 10.80 -3.12
N THR A 69 -2.30 11.91 -3.31
CA THR A 69 -0.87 12.03 -2.99
C THR A 69 -0.64 13.07 -1.91
N PHE A 70 0.16 12.73 -0.92
CA PHE A 70 0.56 13.64 0.14
C PHE A 70 2.00 13.39 0.58
N HIS A 71 2.58 14.42 1.19
CA HIS A 71 3.86 14.36 1.86
C HIS A 71 3.65 14.33 3.37
N ALA A 72 4.22 13.35 4.05
CA ALA A 72 4.28 13.31 5.50
C ALA A 72 5.42 14.23 5.97
N VAL A 73 5.10 15.37 6.57
CA VAL A 73 6.09 16.44 6.84
C VAL A 73 6.52 16.56 8.29
N ALA A 74 5.75 15.99 9.22
CA ALA A 74 6.08 16.00 10.64
C ALA A 74 5.38 14.83 11.32
N ALA A 75 5.99 14.28 12.38
CA ALA A 75 5.32 13.30 13.23
C ALA A 75 4.02 13.85 13.83
N GLY A 76 3.00 13.02 13.90
CA GLY A 76 1.69 13.39 14.45
C GLY A 76 0.54 12.64 13.80
N ASP A 77 -0.67 12.94 14.24
CA ASP A 77 -1.88 12.28 13.77
C ASP A 77 -2.77 13.29 13.05
N VAL A 78 -3.36 12.87 11.94
CA VAL A 78 -4.40 13.63 11.23
C VAL A 78 -5.56 12.71 10.90
N THR A 79 -6.78 13.18 11.16
CA THR A 79 -7.99 12.45 10.80
C THR A 79 -8.70 13.17 9.68
N LEU A 80 -8.77 12.52 8.53
CA LEU A 80 -9.48 12.98 7.35
C LEU A 80 -10.93 12.49 7.43
N LYS A 81 -11.88 13.40 7.18
CA LYS A 81 -13.30 13.03 7.02
C LYS A 81 -13.51 12.60 5.58
N CYS A 82 -14.21 11.51 5.33
CA CYS A 82 -14.42 10.99 3.98
C CYS A 82 -15.90 10.71 3.75
N ALA A 83 -16.31 10.61 2.48
CA ALA A 83 -17.70 10.35 2.12
C ALA A 83 -18.29 9.10 2.83
N THR A 84 -17.45 8.08 3.04
CA THR A 84 -17.83 6.79 3.63
C THR A 84 -17.33 6.58 5.07
N GLY A 85 -16.73 7.60 5.71
CA GLY A 85 -16.23 7.46 7.08
C GLY A 85 -15.09 8.41 7.44
N ARG A 86 -14.08 7.88 8.14
CA ARG A 86 -12.89 8.63 8.55
C ARG A 86 -11.64 7.79 8.35
N VAL A 87 -10.56 8.45 7.98
CA VAL A 87 -9.23 7.86 7.85
C VAL A 87 -8.29 8.60 8.78
N THR A 88 -7.57 7.89 9.63
CA THR A 88 -6.51 8.45 10.46
C THR A 88 -5.17 8.09 9.86
N VAL A 89 -4.36 9.12 9.56
CA VAL A 89 -2.96 8.96 9.16
C VAL A 89 -2.10 9.31 10.36
N ARG A 90 -1.27 8.36 10.78
CA ARG A 90 -0.31 8.47 11.87
C ARG A 90 1.08 8.57 11.28
N VAL A 91 1.62 9.78 11.22
CA VAL A 91 2.99 10.02 10.78
C VAL A 91 3.93 9.75 11.94
N ARG A 92 4.94 8.90 11.72
CA ARG A 92 5.90 8.49 12.74
C ARG A 92 7.32 8.55 12.20
N PRO A 93 8.32 8.89 13.05
CA PRO A 93 9.72 8.76 12.67
C PRO A 93 10.08 7.28 12.51
N ILE A 94 10.99 6.99 11.58
CA ILE A 94 11.55 5.65 11.41
C ILE A 94 12.47 5.35 12.59
N HIS A 95 12.20 4.29 13.34
CA HIS A 95 13.09 3.81 14.40
C HIS A 95 13.94 2.63 13.93
N ARG A 96 13.39 1.76 13.09
CA ARG A 96 14.09 0.58 12.56
C ARG A 96 13.83 0.45 11.07
N LEU A 97 14.85 0.09 10.31
CA LEU A 97 14.80 -0.11 8.86
C LEU A 97 15.44 -1.45 8.52
N GLU A 98 14.75 -2.27 7.72
CA GLU A 98 15.15 -3.64 7.41
C GLU A 98 15.05 -3.89 5.90
N ILE A 99 16.07 -4.54 5.33
CA ILE A 99 16.04 -5.01 3.94
C ILE A 99 15.61 -6.48 3.94
N GLU A 100 14.41 -6.75 3.46
CA GLU A 100 13.86 -8.10 3.25
C GLU A 100 14.24 -8.65 1.87
N GLY A 101 14.34 -9.97 1.78
CA GLY A 101 14.82 -10.67 0.60
C GLY A 101 15.54 -11.98 0.95
N PRO A 102 15.94 -12.77 -0.05
CA PRO A 102 16.55 -14.08 0.17
C PRO A 102 17.88 -13.96 0.94
N ALA A 103 18.19 -14.96 1.76
CA ALA A 103 19.43 -14.99 2.54
C ALA A 103 20.68 -15.12 1.65
N GLU A 104 20.52 -15.67 0.45
CA GLU A 104 21.56 -15.95 -0.54
C GLU A 104 20.98 -15.80 -1.96
N LEU A 105 21.83 -15.53 -2.95
CA LEU A 105 21.46 -15.38 -4.36
C LEU A 105 22.06 -16.48 -5.22
N ALA A 106 21.30 -17.03 -6.15
CA ALA A 106 21.88 -17.86 -7.20
C ALA A 106 22.73 -16.98 -8.16
N PRO A 107 23.81 -17.51 -8.76
CA PRO A 107 24.62 -16.78 -9.75
C PRO A 107 23.80 -16.23 -10.91
N GLN A 108 24.08 -14.99 -11.33
CA GLN A 108 23.43 -14.35 -12.50
C GLN A 108 21.89 -14.29 -12.44
N SER A 109 21.30 -14.42 -11.25
CA SER A 109 19.85 -14.42 -11.04
C SER A 109 19.33 -13.05 -10.65
N VAL A 110 18.03 -12.81 -10.84
CA VAL A 110 17.36 -11.58 -10.42
C VAL A 110 16.54 -11.85 -9.16
N ALA A 111 16.82 -11.11 -8.10
CA ALA A 111 16.04 -11.12 -6.86
C ALA A 111 15.32 -9.79 -6.63
N VAL A 112 14.18 -9.85 -5.95
CA VAL A 112 13.46 -8.69 -5.44
C VAL A 112 13.85 -8.50 -3.98
N LEU A 113 14.33 -7.31 -3.65
CA LEU A 113 14.59 -6.88 -2.28
C LEU A 113 13.57 -5.81 -1.90
N ALA A 114 13.00 -5.91 -0.72
CA ALA A 114 12.06 -4.94 -0.19
C ALA A 114 12.66 -4.24 1.03
N VAL A 115 12.24 -3.02 1.31
CA VAL A 115 12.56 -2.35 2.58
C VAL A 115 11.29 -2.21 3.40
N ARG A 116 11.42 -2.48 4.70
CA ARG A 116 10.39 -2.22 5.72
C ARG A 116 10.94 -1.28 6.76
N ALA A 117 10.07 -0.43 7.26
CA ALA A 117 10.38 0.52 8.30
C ALA A 117 9.40 0.37 9.45
N TYR A 118 9.90 0.55 10.67
CA TYR A 118 9.08 0.43 11.87
C TYR A 118 9.23 1.66 12.75
N ASP A 119 8.15 2.08 13.39
CA ASP A 119 8.22 3.04 14.50
C ASP A 119 8.74 2.38 15.79
N ARG A 120 8.79 3.16 16.88
CA ARG A 120 9.22 2.69 18.20
C ARG A 120 8.36 1.56 18.76
N ASP A 121 7.09 1.56 18.41
CA ASP A 121 6.10 0.61 18.93
C ASP A 121 6.03 -0.65 18.04
N GLY A 122 6.82 -0.70 16.96
CA GLY A 122 6.90 -1.82 16.04
C GLY A 122 5.85 -1.79 14.92
N HIS A 123 5.14 -0.69 14.70
CA HIS A 123 4.22 -0.57 13.57
C HIS A 123 4.97 -0.43 12.26
N ASP A 124 4.56 -1.17 11.24
CA ASP A 124 5.07 -1.04 9.88
C ASP A 124 4.64 0.29 9.27
N LEU A 125 5.62 1.04 8.76
CA LEU A 125 5.45 2.38 8.23
C LEU A 125 5.42 2.35 6.71
N LEU A 126 4.38 2.94 6.13
CA LEU A 126 4.33 3.22 4.70
C LEU A 126 5.44 4.22 4.33
N LEU A 127 6.32 3.80 3.42
CA LEU A 127 7.47 4.58 2.97
C LEU A 127 7.19 5.44 1.73
N GLY A 128 6.13 5.12 0.99
CA GLY A 128 5.82 5.75 -0.29
C GLY A 128 6.96 5.61 -1.30
N ASP A 129 7.14 6.62 -2.15
CA ASP A 129 8.18 6.66 -3.19
C ASP A 129 9.51 7.26 -2.67
N SER A 130 9.75 7.23 -1.35
CA SER A 130 10.91 7.86 -0.71
C SER A 130 12.22 7.05 -0.62
N PRO A 131 12.27 5.71 -0.78
CA PRO A 131 13.54 4.98 -0.66
C PRO A 131 14.56 5.26 -1.78
N THR A 132 15.80 5.53 -1.38
CA THR A 132 16.96 5.61 -2.27
C THR A 132 17.85 4.38 -2.09
N TRP A 133 18.11 3.66 -3.18
CA TRP A 133 18.89 2.42 -3.18
C TRP A 133 20.28 2.62 -3.78
N SER A 134 21.29 2.03 -3.15
CA SER A 134 22.63 1.79 -3.70
C SER A 134 22.92 0.30 -3.68
N VAL A 135 23.54 -0.21 -4.74
CA VAL A 135 23.88 -1.63 -4.90
C VAL A 135 25.32 -1.72 -5.38
N GLU A 136 26.11 -2.54 -4.69
CA GLU A 136 27.50 -2.84 -5.02
C GLU A 136 27.67 -4.34 -5.24
N GLY A 137 28.53 -4.71 -6.19
CA GLY A 137 28.77 -6.11 -6.55
C GLY A 137 27.69 -6.75 -7.41
N GLY A 138 26.58 -6.07 -7.72
CA GLY A 138 25.53 -6.52 -8.64
C GLY A 138 24.88 -5.35 -9.38
N ASP A 139 23.90 -5.63 -10.24
CA ASP A 139 23.26 -4.62 -11.09
C ASP A 139 21.81 -4.34 -10.66
N VAL A 140 21.45 -3.06 -10.57
CA VAL A 140 20.04 -2.67 -10.46
C VAL A 140 19.37 -2.83 -11.82
N VAL A 141 18.54 -3.86 -11.96
CA VAL A 141 17.81 -4.15 -13.21
C VAL A 141 16.39 -3.61 -13.22
N GLY A 142 15.95 -3.01 -12.10
CA GLY A 142 14.68 -2.32 -12.04
C GLY A 142 14.38 -1.77 -10.64
N ARG A 143 13.61 -0.69 -10.60
CA ARG A 143 12.98 -0.18 -9.37
C ARG A 143 11.49 -0.36 -9.52
N CYS A 144 10.84 -0.80 -8.45
CA CYS A 144 9.41 -1.03 -8.48
C CYS A 144 8.68 0.13 -7.83
N ASN A 145 8.07 0.96 -8.67
CA ASN A 145 7.03 1.92 -8.28
C ASN A 145 5.67 1.28 -8.65
N HIS A 146 4.66 1.50 -7.82
CA HIS A 146 3.44 0.66 -7.66
C HIS A 146 2.48 0.53 -8.87
N MET A 147 2.90 0.73 -10.13
CA MET A 147 1.97 0.87 -11.25
C MET A 147 1.78 -0.39 -12.12
N LEU A 148 2.55 -1.47 -11.94
CA LEU A 148 2.46 -2.65 -12.84
C LEU A 148 2.44 -4.02 -12.12
N GLY A 149 1.79 -4.12 -10.95
CA GLY A 149 1.29 -5.39 -10.39
C GLY A 149 2.30 -6.53 -10.15
N ARG A 150 3.61 -6.29 -10.17
CA ARG A 150 4.66 -7.32 -10.07
C ARG A 150 5.67 -7.10 -8.93
N CYS A 151 5.34 -6.26 -7.96
CA CYS A 151 6.16 -6.04 -6.79
C CYS A 151 5.28 -5.87 -5.54
N PRO A 152 5.70 -6.44 -4.40
CA PRO A 152 4.88 -6.47 -3.18
C PRO A 152 4.74 -5.09 -2.51
N SER A 153 5.62 -4.14 -2.80
CA SER A 153 5.54 -2.77 -2.26
C SER A 153 6.23 -1.75 -3.18
N ALA A 154 5.83 -0.47 -3.05
CA ALA A 154 6.50 0.70 -3.65
C ALA A 154 7.95 0.93 -3.14
N ALA A 155 8.41 0.07 -2.24
CA ALA A 155 9.69 0.16 -1.56
C ALA A 155 10.55 -1.07 -1.87
N SER A 156 10.68 -1.41 -3.16
CA SER A 156 11.46 -2.58 -3.60
C SER A 156 12.37 -2.31 -4.80
N VAL A 157 13.49 -3.04 -4.84
CA VAL A 157 14.49 -2.99 -5.91
C VAL A 157 14.72 -4.40 -6.47
N ARG A 158 14.96 -4.49 -7.78
CA ARG A 158 15.38 -5.73 -8.44
C ARG A 158 16.86 -5.67 -8.69
N VAL A 159 17.57 -6.67 -8.17
CA VAL A 159 19.02 -6.76 -8.28
C VAL A 159 19.38 -8.05 -9.01
N ARG A 160 20.25 -7.93 -10.02
CA ARG A 160 20.92 -9.06 -10.65
C ARG A 160 22.22 -9.34 -9.92
N SER A 161 22.40 -10.59 -9.48
CA SER A 161 23.64 -11.02 -8.84
C SER A 161 24.78 -11.21 -9.85
N PRO A 162 26.04 -11.07 -9.40
CA PRO A 162 27.20 -11.46 -10.19
C PRO A 162 27.30 -12.98 -10.32
N ALA A 163 28.34 -13.47 -11.00
CA ALA A 163 28.60 -14.92 -11.11
C ALA A 163 29.10 -15.54 -9.80
N SER A 164 29.74 -14.75 -8.94
CA SER A 164 30.24 -15.17 -7.62
C SER A 164 30.45 -13.95 -6.71
N GLY A 165 30.66 -14.18 -5.42
CA GLY A 165 30.94 -13.13 -4.43
C GLY A 165 29.72 -12.77 -3.60
N ALA A 166 29.42 -11.48 -3.48
CA ALA A 166 28.28 -10.98 -2.73
C ALA A 166 27.74 -9.69 -3.36
N VAL A 167 26.48 -9.43 -3.08
CA VAL A 167 25.83 -8.15 -3.37
C VAL A 167 25.68 -7.39 -2.05
N GLU A 168 26.15 -6.14 -2.01
CA GLU A 168 25.86 -5.23 -0.91
C GLU A 168 24.78 -4.24 -1.33
N VAL A 169 23.77 -4.11 -0.48
CA VAL A 169 22.62 -3.25 -0.73
C VAL A 169 22.48 -2.27 0.42
N THR A 170 22.45 -0.99 0.09
CA THR A 170 22.16 0.09 1.02
C THR A 170 20.86 0.76 0.63
N VAL A 171 19.99 1.00 1.60
CA VAL A 171 18.76 1.78 1.40
C VAL A 171 18.74 2.95 2.38
N GLN A 172 18.37 4.12 1.88
CA GLN A 172 18.17 5.34 2.66
C GLN A 172 16.73 5.80 2.53
N VAL A 173 16.09 6.11 3.66
CA VAL A 173 14.72 6.61 3.73
C VAL A 173 14.63 7.65 4.84
N ALA A 174 14.25 8.89 4.51
CA ALA A 174 14.02 9.95 5.50
C ALA A 174 15.15 10.09 6.57
N GLY A 175 16.41 9.98 6.15
CA GLY A 175 17.59 10.05 7.03
C GLY A 175 17.96 8.73 7.72
N ALA A 176 17.08 7.74 7.75
CA ALA A 176 17.41 6.38 8.19
C ALA A 176 18.15 5.62 7.09
N THR A 177 19.09 4.75 7.49
CA THR A 177 19.87 3.92 6.57
C THR A 177 19.88 2.46 7.04
N ALA A 178 19.73 1.53 6.10
CA ALA A 178 19.94 0.10 6.33
C ALA A 178 20.90 -0.44 5.28
N ARG A 179 21.71 -1.42 5.68
CA ARG A 179 22.66 -2.11 4.81
C ARG A 179 22.50 -3.61 4.97
N ARG A 180 22.63 -4.35 3.87
CA ARG A 180 22.60 -5.80 3.86
C ARG A 180 23.56 -6.34 2.82
N ARG A 181 24.41 -7.27 3.25
CA ARG A 181 25.25 -8.08 2.37
C ARG A 181 24.57 -9.42 2.12
N ILE A 182 24.47 -9.82 0.87
CA ILE A 182 23.81 -11.06 0.44
C ILE A 182 24.84 -11.88 -0.36
N PRO A 183 25.28 -13.04 0.15
CA PRO A 183 26.20 -13.90 -0.59
C PRO A 183 25.57 -14.42 -1.89
N VAL A 184 26.42 -14.70 -2.88
CA VAL A 184 26.05 -15.43 -4.09
C VAL A 184 26.55 -16.86 -3.94
N GLU A 185 25.65 -17.82 -4.07
CA GLU A 185 25.97 -19.24 -3.97
C GLU A 185 27.09 -19.57 -4.96
N SER A 186 28.21 -20.05 -4.43
CA SER A 186 29.29 -20.57 -5.27
C SER A 186 28.79 -21.88 -5.88
N SER A 187 28.54 -21.86 -7.19
CA SER A 187 28.12 -23.04 -7.94
C SER A 187 29.12 -24.18 -7.65
N PRO A 188 28.69 -25.34 -7.13
CA PRO A 188 29.61 -26.45 -6.95
C PRO A 188 30.05 -26.88 -8.34
N LEU A 189 31.33 -26.67 -8.65
CA LEU A 189 31.98 -27.15 -9.87
C LEU A 189 31.60 -28.64 -10.02
N ARG A 190 30.77 -28.95 -11.01
CA ARG A 190 30.47 -30.31 -11.44
C ARG A 190 31.30 -30.65 -12.67
#